data_AF-A0A9E7JY06-F1
#
_entry.id   AF-A0A9E7JY06-F1
#
_cell.length_a   1.000
_cell.length_b   1.000
_cell.length_c   1.000
_cell.angle_alpha   90.00
_cell.angle_beta   90.00
_cell.angle_gamma   90.00
#
_symmetry.space_group_name_H-M   'P 1'
#
loop_
_entity.id
_entity.type
_entity.pdbx_description
1 polymer ?
#
loop_
_entity_poly.entity_id
_entity_poly.type
_entity_poly.pdbx_seq_one_letter_code
_entity_poly.pdbx_strand_id
1 'polypeptide(L)'
;MDCKDKGRMVKLHTLGNIHLIGKLLKQQMVPEKIVHHIAQELLRHDNRTCPAEENDEAVCQLFNTIEKQLDESPNSHCFNDAYFNWLKEPTINPQLAPHLRFMVCVVLDLRKNNWIPRHEEVKAKTISKIHIEAEKNLGLHPGATASMRNSFDIGGLGGVSAINRPGTCGMMPGMPVTRKMPGTLGLDGDFLGSSMEQIHAQE
;
A
#
# COMPACT_ATOMS: atom_id res chain seq x y z
N MET A 1 3.25 -18.74 29.96
CA MET A 1 3.39 -18.71 28.49
C MET A 1 2.31 -19.61 27.93
N ASP A 2 1.22 -19.01 27.46
CA ASP A 2 0.04 -19.74 27.00
C ASP A 2 0.35 -20.53 25.72
N CYS A 3 -0.38 -21.63 25.51
CA CYS A 3 -0.23 -22.50 24.34
C CYS A 3 -0.39 -21.72 23.01
N LYS A 4 -1.23 -20.67 23.01
CA LYS A 4 -1.47 -19.79 21.86
C LYS A 4 -0.24 -18.92 21.50
N ASP A 5 0.54 -18.50 22.49
CA ASP A 5 1.73 -17.67 22.27
C ASP A 5 2.90 -18.49 21.71
N LYS A 6 3.04 -19.72 22.19
CA LYS A 6 4.02 -20.68 21.64
C LYS A 6 3.76 -20.95 20.16
N GLY A 7 2.49 -21.12 19.77
CA GLY A 7 2.10 -21.29 18.36
C GLY A 7 2.46 -20.08 17.51
N ARG A 8 2.21 -18.85 17.99
CA ARG A 8 2.58 -17.61 17.28
C ARG A 8 4.09 -17.46 17.11
N MET A 9 4.87 -17.78 18.14
CA MET A 9 6.33 -17.72 18.06
C MET A 9 6.91 -18.69 17.03
N VAL A 10 6.41 -19.93 16.99
CA VAL A 10 6.86 -20.93 16.00
C VAL A 10 6.57 -20.43 14.58
N LYS A 11 5.41 -19.83 14.35
CA LYS A 11 5.03 -19.25 13.04
C LYS A 11 5.98 -18.14 12.60
N LEU A 12 6.26 -17.19 13.49
CA LEU A 12 7.19 -16.09 13.20
C LEU A 12 8.59 -16.60 12.89
N HIS A 13 9.05 -17.61 13.63
CA HIS A 13 10.35 -18.23 13.41
C HIS A 13 10.42 -18.93 12.04
N THR A 14 9.38 -19.71 11.68
CA THR A 14 9.33 -20.39 10.38
C THR A 14 9.29 -19.40 9.21
N LEU A 15 8.45 -18.36 9.28
CA LEU A 15 8.39 -17.33 8.24
C LEU A 15 9.74 -16.58 8.12
N GLY A 16 10.34 -16.23 9.26
CA GLY A 16 11.66 -15.62 9.31
C GLY A 16 12.75 -16.49 8.67
N ASN A 17 12.71 -17.80 8.90
CA ASN A 17 13.65 -18.74 8.29
C ASN A 17 13.49 -18.82 6.77
N ILE A 18 12.26 -18.89 6.26
CA ILE A 18 11.98 -18.89 4.82
C ILE A 18 12.51 -17.60 4.18
N HIS A 19 12.25 -16.46 4.83
CA HIS A 19 12.70 -15.15 4.36
C HIS A 19 14.23 -15.01 4.38
N LEU A 20 14.90 -15.57 5.41
CA LEU A 20 16.36 -15.63 5.48
C LEU A 20 16.93 -16.49 4.36
N ILE A 21 16.37 -17.67 4.11
CA ILE A 21 16.82 -18.57 3.05
C ILE A 21 16.71 -17.90 1.67
N GLY A 22 15.62 -17.16 1.42
CA GLY A 22 15.48 -16.39 0.18
C GLY A 22 16.59 -15.34 0.00
N LYS A 23 16.96 -14.63 1.08
CA LYS A 23 18.10 -13.70 1.04
C LYS A 23 19.44 -14.40 0.83
N LEU A 24 19.64 -15.57 1.41
CA LEU A 24 20.86 -16.36 1.23
C LEU A 24 21.00 -16.89 -0.21
N LEU A 25 19.90 -17.28 -0.86
CA LEU A 25 19.92 -17.66 -2.28
C LEU A 25 20.41 -16.50 -3.15
N LYS A 26 19.94 -15.27 -2.88
CA LYS A 26 20.36 -14.07 -3.61
C LYS A 26 21.86 -13.79 -3.48
N GLN A 27 22.50 -14.27 -2.41
CA GLN A 27 23.95 -14.20 -2.19
C GLN A 27 24.68 -15.45 -2.70
N GLN A 28 23.99 -16.38 -3.37
CA GLN A 28 24.51 -17.68 -3.81
C GLN A 28 25.11 -18.54 -2.68
N MET A 29 24.67 -18.32 -1.44
CA MET A 29 25.14 -19.06 -0.26
C MET A 29 24.37 -20.37 -0.03
N VAL A 30 23.22 -20.53 -0.70
CA VAL A 30 22.37 -21.71 -0.61
C VAL A 30 22.11 -22.20 -2.04
N PRO A 31 22.20 -23.52 -2.30
CA PRO A 31 21.86 -24.06 -3.62
C PRO A 31 20.36 -23.92 -3.94
N GLU A 32 20.04 -23.66 -5.21
CA GLU A 32 18.66 -23.59 -5.73
C GLU A 32 17.82 -24.81 -5.37
N LYS A 33 18.43 -26.01 -5.32
CA LYS A 33 17.75 -27.26 -4.96
C LYS A 33 17.06 -27.20 -3.60
N ILE A 34 17.66 -26.51 -2.62
CA ILE A 34 17.07 -26.36 -1.28
C ILE A 34 15.82 -25.49 -1.36
N VAL A 35 15.87 -24.44 -2.16
CA VAL A 35 14.76 -23.51 -2.36
C VAL A 35 13.61 -24.17 -3.10
N HIS A 36 13.90 -24.97 -4.12
CA HIS A 36 12.91 -25.79 -4.82
C HIS A 36 12.17 -26.73 -3.87
N HIS A 37 12.89 -27.35 -2.92
CA HIS A 37 12.28 -28.22 -1.92
C HIS A 37 11.35 -27.45 -0.98
N ILE A 38 11.76 -26.27 -0.51
CA ILE A 38 10.93 -25.40 0.34
C ILE A 38 9.68 -24.94 -0.40
N ALA A 39 9.82 -24.48 -1.64
CA ALA A 39 8.67 -24.06 -2.46
C ALA A 39 7.66 -25.20 -2.67
N GLN A 40 8.14 -26.42 -2.91
CA GLN A 40 7.29 -27.61 -3.00
C GLN A 40 6.55 -27.92 -1.69
N GLU A 41 7.22 -27.81 -0.54
CA GLU A 41 6.61 -28.07 0.76
C GLU A 41 5.54 -27.02 1.09
N LEU A 42 5.78 -25.74 0.75
CA LEU A 42 4.81 -24.65 0.96
C LEU A 42 3.58 -24.77 0.06
N LEU A 43 3.77 -25.18 -1.20
CA LEU A 43 2.69 -25.34 -2.18
C LEU A 43 1.93 -26.68 -2.02
N ARG A 44 2.40 -27.58 -1.14
CA ARG A 44 1.71 -28.84 -0.87
C ARG A 44 0.47 -28.58 -0.01
N HIS A 45 -0.71 -28.67 -0.62
CA HIS A 45 -1.98 -28.59 0.11
C HIS A 45 -2.24 -29.88 0.92
N ASP A 46 -2.11 -29.82 2.25
CA ASP A 46 -2.72 -30.81 3.13
C ASP A 46 -4.10 -30.29 3.58
N ASN A 47 -5.15 -31.01 3.20
CA ASN A 47 -6.56 -30.65 3.42
C ASN A 47 -6.98 -30.65 4.91
N ARG A 48 -6.06 -30.90 5.84
CA ARG A 48 -6.40 -31.21 7.24
C ARG A 48 -6.45 -30.01 8.19
N THR A 49 -5.94 -28.85 7.81
CA THR A 49 -5.90 -27.69 8.71
C THR A 49 -6.13 -26.40 7.89
N CYS A 50 -6.44 -25.27 8.52
CA CYS A 50 -6.40 -23.94 7.90
C CYS A 50 -5.03 -23.20 8.05
N PRO A 51 -3.86 -23.74 7.62
CA PRO A 51 -2.60 -23.02 7.47
C PRO A 51 -2.34 -22.60 6.02
N ALA A 52 -3.31 -22.83 5.10
CA ALA A 52 -3.16 -22.53 3.68
C ALA A 52 -2.83 -21.04 3.47
N GLU A 53 -3.49 -20.13 4.20
CA GLU A 53 -3.24 -18.69 4.10
C GLU A 53 -1.81 -18.28 4.52
N GLU A 54 -1.27 -18.90 5.57
CA GLU A 54 0.10 -18.62 6.01
C GLU A 54 1.15 -19.16 5.03
N ASN A 55 0.90 -20.34 4.45
CA ASN A 55 1.78 -20.93 3.44
C ASN A 55 1.73 -20.15 2.13
N ASP A 56 0.54 -19.73 1.70
CA ASP A 56 0.31 -18.87 0.53
C ASP A 56 1.02 -17.52 0.70
N GLU A 57 1.02 -16.96 1.93
CA GLU A 57 1.77 -15.76 2.22
C GLU A 57 3.28 -15.98 2.13
N ALA A 58 3.78 -17.02 2.81
CA ALA A 58 5.20 -17.34 2.86
C ALA A 58 5.78 -17.62 1.47
N VAL A 59 5.03 -18.35 0.62
CA VAL A 59 5.48 -18.66 -0.74
C VAL A 59 5.51 -17.42 -1.63
N CYS A 60 4.51 -16.54 -1.53
CA CYS A 60 4.52 -15.28 -2.28
C CYS A 60 5.68 -14.36 -1.85
N GLN A 61 5.96 -14.26 -0.56
CA GLN A 61 7.10 -13.48 -0.05
C GLN A 61 8.45 -14.07 -0.46
N LEU A 62 8.55 -15.41 -0.47
CA LEU A 62 9.73 -16.10 -0.97
C LEU A 62 9.95 -15.72 -2.43
N PHE A 63 8.96 -15.97 -3.30
CA PHE A 63 9.03 -15.66 -4.72
C PHE A 63 9.43 -14.19 -4.95
N ASN A 64 8.76 -13.21 -4.33
CA ASN A 64 9.15 -11.78 -4.37
C ASN A 64 10.64 -11.48 -4.16
N THR A 65 11.35 -12.33 -3.41
CA THR A 65 12.78 -12.16 -3.11
C THR A 65 13.71 -12.86 -4.11
N ILE A 66 13.33 -14.06 -4.58
CA ILE A 66 14.25 -14.98 -5.27
C ILE A 66 13.96 -15.21 -6.74
N GLU A 67 12.76 -14.86 -7.19
CA GLU A 67 12.19 -15.36 -8.43
C GLU A 67 12.95 -14.93 -9.69
N LYS A 68 13.51 -13.71 -9.69
CA LYS A 68 14.41 -13.27 -10.77
C LYS A 68 15.63 -14.20 -10.93
N GLN A 69 16.25 -14.59 -9.82
CA GLN A 69 17.42 -15.49 -9.84
C GLN A 69 17.02 -16.91 -10.24
N LEU A 70 15.83 -17.34 -9.80
CA LEU A 70 15.31 -18.65 -10.17
C LEU A 70 15.03 -18.69 -11.67
N ASP A 71 14.27 -17.75 -12.23
CA ASP A 71 13.85 -17.76 -13.64
C ASP A 71 15.00 -17.54 -14.64
N GLU A 72 16.11 -16.93 -14.22
CA GLU A 72 17.34 -16.80 -15.02
C GLU A 72 18.07 -18.15 -15.21
N SER A 73 17.84 -19.13 -14.34
CA SER A 73 18.51 -20.43 -14.40
C SER A 73 17.78 -21.39 -15.37
N PRO A 74 18.45 -21.91 -16.42
CA PRO A 74 17.80 -22.75 -17.43
C PRO A 74 17.31 -24.10 -16.88
N ASN A 75 17.92 -24.58 -15.80
CA ASN A 75 17.56 -25.85 -15.16
C ASN A 75 16.30 -25.75 -14.29
N SER A 76 15.89 -24.54 -13.90
CA SER A 76 14.75 -24.34 -13.00
C SER A 76 13.44 -24.00 -13.73
N HIS A 77 13.50 -23.62 -15.02
CA HIS A 77 12.35 -23.13 -15.77
C HIS A 77 11.14 -24.06 -15.69
N CYS A 78 11.36 -25.37 -15.87
CA CYS A 78 10.30 -26.38 -15.78
C CYS A 78 9.66 -26.45 -14.36
N PHE A 79 10.48 -26.33 -13.32
CA PHE A 79 9.99 -26.29 -11.94
C PHE A 79 9.21 -25.00 -11.65
N ASN A 80 9.70 -23.87 -12.15
CA ASN A 80 9.02 -22.57 -11.99
C ASN A 80 7.66 -22.59 -12.67
N ASP A 81 7.55 -23.15 -13.88
CA ASP A 81 6.25 -23.30 -14.55
C ASP A 81 5.27 -24.11 -13.72
N ALA A 82 5.71 -25.20 -13.09
CA ALA A 82 4.88 -25.99 -12.19
C ALA A 82 4.41 -25.16 -10.98
N TYR A 83 5.30 -24.42 -10.31
CA TYR A 83 4.93 -23.59 -9.16
C TYR A 83 3.93 -22.50 -9.52
N PHE A 84 4.15 -21.82 -10.63
CA PHE A 84 3.26 -20.76 -11.10
C PHE A 84 1.91 -21.30 -11.57
N ASN A 85 1.84 -22.57 -11.98
CA ASN A 85 0.56 -23.22 -12.21
C ASN A 85 -0.16 -23.53 -10.90
N TRP A 86 0.53 -23.99 -9.86
CA TRP A 86 -0.07 -24.20 -8.54
C TRP A 86 -0.53 -22.88 -7.89
N LEU A 87 0.23 -21.80 -8.06
CA LEU A 87 -0.16 -20.46 -7.59
C LEU A 87 -1.41 -19.91 -8.27
N LYS A 88 -1.89 -20.47 -9.39
CA LYS A 88 -3.17 -20.04 -9.98
C LYS A 88 -4.37 -20.53 -9.17
N GLU A 89 -4.28 -21.69 -8.52
CA GLU A 89 -5.41 -22.28 -7.78
C GLU A 89 -5.92 -21.36 -6.66
N PRO A 90 -5.08 -20.77 -5.79
CA PRO A 90 -5.53 -19.85 -4.75
C PRO A 90 -6.23 -18.59 -5.28
N THR A 91 -5.90 -18.13 -6.50
CA THR A 91 -6.51 -16.91 -7.07
C THR A 91 -7.99 -17.08 -7.40
N ILE A 92 -8.43 -18.31 -7.66
CA ILE A 92 -9.80 -18.65 -8.05
C ILE A 92 -10.64 -18.98 -6.81
N ASN A 93 -10.00 -19.32 -5.69
CA ASN A 93 -10.70 -19.71 -4.47
C ASN A 93 -11.38 -18.50 -3.77
N PRO A 94 -12.73 -18.45 -3.72
CA PRO A 94 -13.44 -17.35 -3.08
C PRO A 94 -13.32 -17.35 -1.55
N GLN A 95 -12.94 -18.48 -0.94
CA GLN A 95 -12.78 -18.60 0.51
C GLN A 95 -11.45 -18.05 1.03
N LEU A 96 -10.48 -17.78 0.14
CA LEU A 96 -9.21 -17.18 0.53
C LEU A 96 -9.40 -15.70 0.86
N ALA A 97 -8.56 -15.14 1.73
CA ALA A 97 -8.62 -13.71 2.01
C ALA A 97 -8.28 -12.88 0.75
N PRO A 98 -8.99 -11.75 0.49
CA PRO A 98 -8.75 -10.94 -0.69
C PRO A 98 -7.30 -10.42 -0.83
N HIS A 99 -6.66 -10.11 0.30
CA HIS A 99 -5.28 -9.60 0.31
C HIS A 99 -4.26 -10.65 -0.17
N LEU A 100 -4.46 -11.93 0.16
CA LEU A 100 -3.63 -13.01 -0.36
C LEU A 100 -3.81 -13.22 -1.85
N ARG A 101 -5.07 -13.25 -2.34
CA ARG A 101 -5.33 -13.33 -3.79
C ARG A 101 -4.63 -12.20 -4.53
N PHE A 102 -4.70 -10.98 -3.99
CA PHE A 102 -3.99 -9.85 -4.56
C PHE A 102 -2.48 -10.07 -4.58
N MET A 103 -1.90 -10.57 -3.48
CA MET A 103 -0.47 -10.82 -3.39
C MET A 103 0.01 -11.90 -4.38
N VAL A 104 -0.77 -12.97 -4.56
CA VAL A 104 -0.50 -13.99 -5.58
C VAL A 104 -0.59 -13.38 -6.98
N CYS A 105 -1.62 -12.58 -7.27
CA CYS A 105 -1.74 -11.88 -8.56
C CYS A 105 -0.56 -10.96 -8.84
N VAL A 106 -0.03 -10.27 -7.82
CA VAL A 106 1.17 -9.41 -7.95
C VAL A 106 2.37 -10.25 -8.41
N VAL A 107 2.61 -11.41 -7.79
CA VAL A 107 3.70 -12.31 -8.17
C VAL A 107 3.52 -12.85 -9.60
N LEU A 108 2.31 -13.30 -9.94
CA LEU A 108 1.99 -13.78 -11.30
C LEU A 108 2.21 -12.70 -12.37
N ASP A 109 1.82 -11.46 -12.09
CA ASP A 109 2.01 -10.34 -12.99
C ASP A 109 3.47 -9.91 -13.10
N LEU A 110 4.23 -9.99 -12.01
CA LEU A 110 5.65 -9.68 -12.01
C LEU A 110 6.42 -10.61 -12.95
N ARG A 111 6.06 -11.91 -12.95
CA ARG A 111 6.61 -12.88 -13.90
C ARG A 111 6.27 -12.55 -15.35
N LYS A 112 5.01 -12.21 -15.65
CA LYS A 112 4.59 -11.80 -17.01
C LYS A 112 5.35 -10.57 -17.51
N ASN A 113 5.76 -9.69 -16.60
CA ASN A 113 6.53 -8.48 -16.90
C ASN A 113 8.05 -8.71 -16.85
N ASN A 114 8.52 -9.95 -16.96
CA ASN A 114 9.95 -10.31 -16.92
C ASN A 114 10.67 -9.77 -15.67
N TRP A 115 10.02 -9.84 -14.50
CA TRP A 115 10.57 -9.41 -13.22
C TRP A 115 10.89 -7.91 -13.14
N ILE A 116 10.26 -7.09 -13.97
CA ILE A 116 10.37 -5.64 -13.93
C ILE A 116 9.28 -5.08 -13.01
N PRO A 117 9.63 -4.49 -11.85
CA PRO A 117 8.66 -3.86 -10.98
C PRO A 117 7.95 -2.71 -11.70
N ARG A 118 6.62 -2.65 -11.62
CA ARG A 118 5.82 -1.59 -12.26
C ARG A 118 6.00 -0.21 -11.61
N HIS A 119 6.43 -0.17 -10.35
CA HIS A 119 6.78 1.05 -9.63
C HIS A 119 8.25 0.95 -9.19
N GLU A 120 9.04 2.02 -9.40
CA GLU A 120 10.32 2.14 -8.71
C GLU A 120 10.06 2.00 -7.20
N GLU A 121 10.87 1.19 -6.50
CA GLU A 121 10.88 1.22 -5.03
C GLU A 121 10.98 2.69 -4.63
N VAL A 122 9.94 3.22 -3.97
CA VAL A 122 9.91 4.61 -3.48
C VAL A 122 10.86 4.69 -2.29
N LYS A 123 12.16 4.58 -2.58
CA LYS A 123 13.20 4.91 -1.64
C LYS A 123 13.09 6.41 -1.41
N ALA A 124 12.85 6.80 -0.17
CA ALA A 124 12.71 8.21 0.20
C ALA A 124 13.86 9.00 -0.44
N LYS A 125 13.53 9.81 -1.45
CA LYS A 125 14.50 10.67 -2.11
C LYS A 125 14.89 11.73 -1.09
N THR A 126 16.19 12.00 -0.94
CA THR A 126 16.65 13.15 -0.15
C THR A 126 15.98 14.41 -0.68
N ILE A 127 15.62 15.36 0.20
CA ILE A 127 14.98 16.63 -0.17
C ILE A 127 15.72 17.32 -1.33
N SER A 128 17.06 17.27 -1.33
CA SER A 128 17.89 17.81 -2.42
C SER A 128 17.61 17.14 -3.78
N LYS A 129 17.39 15.82 -3.82
CA LYS A 129 17.07 15.10 -5.06
C LYS A 129 15.70 15.50 -5.61
N ILE A 130 14.73 15.75 -4.73
CA ILE A 130 13.38 16.20 -5.10
C ILE A 130 13.45 17.60 -5.74
N HIS A 131 14.21 18.51 -5.15
CA HIS A 131 14.41 19.86 -5.70
C HIS A 131 15.12 19.82 -7.07
N ILE A 132 16.19 19.04 -7.20
CA ILE A 132 16.93 18.90 -8.47
C ILE A 132 16.04 18.29 -9.57
N GLU A 133 15.23 17.28 -9.24
CA GLU A 133 14.29 16.65 -10.17
C GLU A 133 13.18 17.61 -10.59
N ALA A 134 12.63 18.39 -9.65
CA ALA A 134 11.65 19.43 -9.95
C ALA A 134 12.23 20.54 -10.84
N GLU A 135 13.47 20.98 -10.57
CA GLU A 135 14.16 21.99 -11.38
C GLU A 135 14.41 21.48 -12.80
N LYS A 136 14.84 20.22 -12.96
CA LYS A 136 15.03 19.61 -14.27
C LYS A 136 13.71 19.44 -15.05
N ASN A 137 12.65 18.99 -14.40
CA ASN A 137 11.34 18.79 -15.03
C ASN A 137 10.67 20.12 -15.43
N LEU A 138 10.92 21.19 -14.67
CA LEU A 138 10.37 22.53 -14.92
C LEU A 138 11.31 23.42 -15.77
N GLY A 139 12.48 22.91 -16.17
CA GLY A 139 13.47 23.69 -16.92
C GLY A 139 14.05 24.87 -16.13
N LEU A 140 14.03 24.81 -14.81
CA LEU A 140 14.53 25.86 -13.92
C LEU A 140 16.03 25.72 -13.66
N HIS A 141 16.69 26.85 -13.41
CA HIS A 141 18.09 26.85 -13.02
C HIS A 141 18.29 26.19 -11.64
N PRO A 142 19.41 25.48 -11.41
CA PRO A 142 19.74 24.91 -10.10
C PRO A 142 19.57 25.90 -8.94
N GLY A 143 18.82 25.51 -7.91
CA GLY A 143 18.54 26.31 -6.71
C GLY A 143 17.29 27.21 -6.78
N ALA A 144 16.58 27.25 -7.92
CA ALA A 144 15.34 28.01 -8.06
C ALA A 144 14.25 27.59 -7.06
N THR A 145 14.14 26.28 -6.77
CA THR A 145 13.13 25.76 -5.85
C THR A 145 13.44 26.06 -4.38
N ALA A 146 14.72 26.17 -4.01
CA ALA A 146 15.15 26.60 -2.69
C ALA A 146 14.88 28.10 -2.47
N SER A 147 15.05 28.93 -3.51
CA SER A 147 14.81 30.37 -3.47
C SER A 147 13.34 30.72 -3.21
N MET A 148 12.40 29.99 -3.83
CA MET A 148 10.95 30.22 -3.61
C MET A 148 10.51 29.99 -2.17
N ARG A 149 11.21 29.11 -1.44
CA ARG A 149 10.92 28.83 -0.03
C ARG A 149 11.36 29.97 0.89
N ASN A 150 12.36 30.75 0.49
CA ASN A 150 12.89 31.87 1.24
C ASN A 150 12.02 33.14 1.15
N SER A 151 11.14 33.23 0.16
CA SER A 151 10.28 34.41 -0.08
C SER A 151 8.99 34.44 0.75
N PHE A 152 8.61 33.32 1.39
CA PHE A 152 7.41 33.28 2.24
C PHE A 152 7.68 33.73 3.70
N ASP A 153 8.94 33.92 4.09
CA ASP A 153 9.33 34.31 5.45
C ASP A 153 9.80 35.78 5.59
N ILE A 154 9.78 36.60 4.53
CA ILE A 154 10.12 38.03 4.60
C ILE A 154 9.08 38.87 3.84
N GLY A 155 8.05 39.27 4.57
CA GLY A 155 7.01 40.20 4.10
C GLY A 155 6.41 41.04 5.23
N GLY A 156 7.20 41.33 6.28
CA GLY A 156 6.86 42.27 7.34
C GLY A 156 7.48 43.65 7.08
N LEU A 157 6.61 44.65 6.95
CA LEU A 157 6.82 46.11 7.09
C LEU A 157 7.90 46.83 6.23
N GLY A 158 7.40 47.74 5.38
CA GLY A 158 7.64 49.18 5.56
C GLY A 158 8.72 49.85 4.68
N GLY A 159 8.31 50.82 3.85
CA GLY A 159 9.25 51.69 3.12
C GLY A 159 8.64 52.69 2.13
N VAL A 160 7.91 53.68 2.68
CA VAL A 160 7.49 55.00 2.16
C VAL A 160 7.88 55.47 0.73
N SER A 161 6.89 56.01 0.01
CA SER A 161 7.01 57.32 -0.65
C SER A 161 5.63 57.99 -0.75
N ALA A 162 5.53 59.23 -0.26
CA ALA A 162 4.32 60.03 -0.21
C ALA A 162 4.22 60.98 -1.43
N ILE A 163 3.02 61.55 -1.60
CA ILE A 163 2.64 62.72 -2.44
C ILE A 163 1.94 62.35 -3.77
N ASN A 164 0.60 62.27 -3.73
CA ASN A 164 -0.29 63.04 -4.60
C ASN A 164 -1.79 62.90 -4.21
N ARG A 165 -2.24 63.93 -3.48
CA ARG A 165 -3.54 64.65 -3.52
C ARG A 165 -4.87 64.04 -3.02
N PRO A 166 -5.74 64.90 -2.42
CA PRO A 166 -6.97 64.52 -1.71
C PRO A 166 -8.26 64.86 -2.49
N GLY A 167 -9.32 64.09 -2.20
CA GLY A 167 -10.71 64.47 -2.44
C GLY A 167 -11.37 63.90 -3.71
N THR A 168 -12.14 62.81 -3.55
CA THR A 168 -13.41 62.58 -4.27
C THR A 168 -14.30 61.66 -3.43
N CYS A 169 -15.15 62.27 -2.60
CA CYS A 169 -16.41 61.70 -2.17
C CYS A 169 -17.37 61.70 -3.37
N GLY A 170 -17.98 60.55 -3.70
CA GLY A 170 -18.90 60.47 -4.84
C GLY A 170 -19.57 59.10 -5.02
N MET A 171 -20.70 58.90 -4.34
CA MET A 171 -21.97 58.34 -4.84
C MET A 171 -22.09 56.83 -5.25
N MET A 172 -23.08 56.19 -4.61
CA MET A 172 -23.79 54.89 -4.82
C MET A 172 -24.33 54.65 -6.28
N PRO A 173 -24.91 53.48 -6.74
CA PRO A 173 -25.86 52.59 -6.01
C PRO A 173 -26.04 51.08 -6.40
N GLY A 174 -26.67 50.30 -5.50
CA GLY A 174 -27.75 49.36 -5.87
C GLY A 174 -27.50 47.83 -5.79
N MET A 175 -27.99 47.18 -4.72
CA MET A 175 -29.00 46.10 -4.73
C MET A 175 -29.16 45.49 -3.31
N PRO A 176 -30.40 45.22 -2.83
CA PRO A 176 -30.68 44.93 -1.42
C PRO A 176 -30.64 43.43 -1.08
N VAL A 177 -29.94 43.07 0.01
CA VAL A 177 -30.11 41.78 0.68
C VAL A 177 -31.36 41.85 1.57
N THR A 178 -32.48 41.34 1.07
CA THR A 178 -33.69 41.07 1.89
C THR A 178 -33.45 39.88 2.82
N ARG A 179 -33.07 40.20 4.05
CA ARG A 179 -33.86 40.00 5.28
C ARG A 179 -34.80 38.77 5.39
N LYS A 180 -34.59 38.06 6.52
CA LYS A 180 -35.55 37.41 7.46
C LYS A 180 -35.72 35.89 7.37
N MET A 181 -35.90 35.09 8.44
CA MET A 181 -35.90 35.18 9.93
C MET A 181 -35.96 33.68 10.43
N PRO A 182 -36.55 33.24 11.57
CA PRO A 182 -35.82 32.85 12.81
C PRO A 182 -36.33 31.54 13.52
N GLY A 183 -35.62 31.07 14.56
CA GLY A 183 -36.14 30.16 15.62
C GLY A 183 -36.53 28.73 15.16
N THR A 184 -36.61 27.68 15.98
CA THR A 184 -36.97 27.56 17.40
C THR A 184 -36.56 26.16 17.90
N LEU A 185 -36.49 26.03 19.23
CA LEU A 185 -36.24 24.89 20.13
C LEU A 185 -36.85 23.52 19.78
N GLY A 186 -36.24 22.47 20.35
CA GLY A 186 -36.93 21.22 20.72
C GLY A 186 -36.00 20.03 20.91
N LEU A 187 -35.49 19.81 22.13
CA LEU A 187 -34.86 18.56 22.56
C LEU A 187 -35.72 17.95 23.66
N ASP A 188 -36.67 17.11 23.26
CA ASP A 188 -37.41 16.14 24.07
C ASP A 188 -37.67 14.97 23.10
N GLY A 189 -37.61 13.68 23.40
CA GLY A 189 -37.41 12.89 24.60
C GLY A 189 -37.49 11.42 24.17
N ASP A 190 -37.43 10.54 25.17
CA ASP A 190 -37.31 9.07 25.15
C ASP A 190 -38.38 8.28 24.37
N PHE A 191 -38.27 6.93 24.46
CA PHE A 191 -39.14 5.81 23.97
C PHE A 191 -38.75 5.25 22.57
N LEU A 192 -38.53 3.95 22.32
CA LEU A 192 -38.82 2.65 22.95
C LEU A 192 -37.68 1.67 22.54
N GLY A 193 -37.24 0.70 23.36
CA GLY A 193 -38.01 -0.50 23.71
C GLY A 193 -38.02 -1.47 22.52
N SER A 194 -37.04 -2.37 22.38
CA SER A 194 -37.03 -3.75 22.92
C SER A 194 -38.05 -4.71 22.29
N SER A 195 -37.52 -5.85 21.83
CA SER A 195 -38.23 -7.12 21.55
C SER A 195 -39.25 -7.11 20.41
N MET A 196 -39.54 -8.18 19.68
CA MET A 196 -39.10 -9.58 19.58
C MET A 196 -39.80 -10.09 18.31
N GLU A 197 -39.25 -11.15 17.72
CA GLU A 197 -39.96 -12.21 17.00
C GLU A 197 -41.12 -11.89 16.05
N GLN A 198 -40.99 -12.36 14.81
CA GLN A 198 -41.88 -13.44 14.36
C GLN A 198 -41.28 -14.20 13.16
N ILE A 199 -40.86 -15.43 13.45
CA ILE A 199 -40.82 -16.55 12.51
C ILE A 199 -42.19 -17.25 12.63
N HIS A 200 -42.85 -17.51 11.51
CA HIS A 200 -43.83 -18.60 11.29
C HIS A 200 -44.13 -18.59 9.77
N ALA A 201 -43.75 -19.56 8.94
CA ALA A 201 -44.06 -21.00 8.85
C ALA A 201 -45.47 -21.33 8.29
N GLN A 202 -45.45 -22.05 7.16
CA GLN A 202 -46.48 -22.88 6.49
C GLN A 202 -47.62 -22.15 5.76
N GLU A 203 -48.04 -22.57 4.56
CA GLU A 203 -48.31 -23.94 4.04
C GLU A 203 -47.54 -24.31 2.75
#